data_AF-A0A2S2PAD2-F1
#
_entry.id   AF-A0A2S2PAD2-F1
#
_cell.length_a   1.000
_cell.length_b   1.000
_cell.length_c   1.000
_cell.angle_alpha   90.00
_cell.angle_beta   90.00
_cell.angle_gamma   90.00
#
_symmetry.space_group_name_H-M   'P 1'
#
loop_
_entity.id
_entity.type
_entity.pdbx_description
1 polymer ?
#
loop_
_entity_poly.entity_id
_entity_poly.type
_entity_poly.pdbx_seq_one_letter_code
_entity_poly.pdbx_strand_id
1 'polypeptide(L)'
;MRKVQKGGPLVNSEFYPGWLTHWQESESIVKTIDVVKQMKVMLAMNASFSFYMFHGGTNFGFTSGANTNDTKESIGYLPQLTSYDYNAPLDEAGDPTEKYFQIKQTLEEA
;
A
#
# COMPACT_ATOMS: atom_id res chain seq x y z
N MET A 1 6.81 -17.99 -5.30
CA MET A 1 8.23 -17.80 -5.73
C MET A 1 9.12 -19.02 -5.61
N ARG A 2 9.20 -19.74 -4.48
CA ARG A 2 10.20 -20.83 -4.30
C ARG A 2 10.14 -22.00 -5.29
N LYS A 3 8.99 -22.20 -5.95
CA LYS A 3 8.86 -23.15 -7.06
C LYS A 3 9.71 -22.77 -8.28
N VAL A 4 9.93 -21.48 -8.51
CA VAL A 4 10.66 -20.93 -9.67
C VAL A 4 12.03 -20.40 -9.27
N GLN A 5 12.13 -19.65 -8.16
CA GLN A 5 13.39 -19.16 -7.61
C GLN A 5 13.79 -19.97 -6.38
N LYS A 6 14.62 -20.99 -6.60
CA LYS A 6 15.00 -22.00 -5.58
C LYS A 6 15.91 -21.46 -4.47
N GLY A 7 16.53 -20.28 -4.63
CA GLY A 7 17.47 -19.68 -3.66
C GLY A 7 17.37 -18.15 -3.54
N GLY A 8 18.24 -17.53 -2.74
CA GLY A 8 18.27 -16.07 -2.49
C GLY A 8 17.27 -15.60 -1.42
N PRO A 9 17.36 -14.33 -0.99
CA PRO A 9 16.52 -13.77 0.06
C PRO A 9 15.04 -13.76 -0.34
N LEU A 10 14.16 -13.79 0.67
CA LEU A 10 12.74 -13.50 0.47
C LEU A 10 12.58 -11.98 0.48
N VAL A 11 11.97 -11.44 -0.57
CA VAL A 11 11.71 -9.99 -0.67
C VAL A 11 10.27 -9.78 -1.14
N ASN A 12 9.53 -8.97 -0.40
CA ASN A 12 8.31 -8.35 -0.90
C ASN A 12 8.64 -6.93 -1.38
N SER A 13 8.82 -6.75 -2.69
CA SER A 13 9.22 -5.48 -3.26
C SER A 13 8.18 -4.37 -3.07
N GLU A 14 6.90 -4.73 -2.96
CA GLU A 14 5.79 -3.80 -2.76
C GLU A 14 4.79 -4.39 -1.76
N PHE A 15 4.96 -4.03 -0.50
CA PHE A 15 4.01 -4.35 0.56
C PHE A 15 2.99 -3.23 0.69
N TYR A 16 1.77 -3.48 0.21
CA TYR A 16 0.70 -2.50 0.19
C TYR A 16 0.01 -2.33 1.56
N PRO A 17 0.25 -1.23 2.31
CA PRO A 17 -0.40 -0.98 3.59
C PRO A 17 -1.76 -0.28 3.41
N GLY A 18 -2.16 0.00 2.17
CA GLY A 18 -3.32 0.77 1.76
C GLY A 18 -3.51 0.66 0.23
N TRP A 19 -4.32 1.53 -0.37
CA TRP A 19 -4.56 1.50 -1.83
C TRP A 19 -4.94 2.89 -2.37
N LEU A 20 -4.78 3.07 -3.69
CA LEU A 20 -5.25 4.26 -4.38
C LEU A 20 -6.78 4.30 -4.45
N THR A 21 -7.35 5.51 -4.58
CA THR A 21 -8.81 5.70 -4.69
C THR A 21 -9.13 6.41 -6.01
N HIS A 22 -10.23 6.01 -6.65
CA HIS A 22 -10.73 6.68 -7.86
C HIS A 22 -11.83 7.70 -7.53
N TRP A 23 -12.07 8.62 -8.47
CA TRP A 23 -13.24 9.48 -8.37
C TRP A 23 -14.52 8.65 -8.34
N GLN A 24 -15.48 9.09 -7.52
CA GLN A 24 -16.78 8.42 -7.29
C GLN A 24 -16.70 7.12 -6.49
N GLU A 25 -15.53 6.74 -5.98
CA GLU A 25 -15.37 5.65 -5.02
C GLU A 25 -15.33 6.18 -3.58
N SER A 26 -15.63 5.29 -2.62
CA SER A 26 -15.26 5.53 -1.23
C SER A 26 -13.76 5.35 -1.07
N GLU A 27 -13.19 6.01 -0.05
CA GLU A 27 -11.77 5.87 0.26
C GLU A 27 -11.36 4.40 0.45
N SER A 28 -10.26 4.02 -0.20
CA SER A 28 -9.70 2.69 -0.07
C SER A 28 -8.92 2.55 1.23
N ILE A 29 -9.43 1.73 2.15
CA ILE A 29 -8.85 1.53 3.49
C ILE A 29 -8.37 0.09 3.65
N VAL A 30 -7.14 -0.06 4.13
CA VAL A 30 -6.61 -1.35 4.60
C VAL A 30 -6.39 -1.25 6.10
N LYS A 31 -6.95 -2.20 6.85
CA LYS A 31 -6.92 -2.16 8.32
C LYS A 31 -5.50 -2.31 8.83
N THR A 32 -5.10 -1.45 9.76
CA THR A 32 -3.80 -1.48 10.44
C THR A 32 -3.45 -2.86 10.99
N ILE A 33 -4.42 -3.56 11.58
CA ILE A 33 -4.21 -4.90 12.15
C ILE A 33 -3.76 -5.93 11.10
N ASP A 34 -4.31 -5.84 9.87
CA ASP A 34 -3.97 -6.77 8.80
C ASP A 34 -2.56 -6.47 8.27
N VAL A 35 -2.20 -5.19 8.14
CA VAL A 35 -0.84 -4.76 7.77
C VAL A 35 0.19 -5.26 8.79
N VAL A 36 -0.04 -5.02 10.09
CA VAL A 36 0.87 -5.46 11.16
C VAL A 36 1.00 -6.98 11.19
N LYS A 37 -0.12 -7.71 11.05
CA LYS A 37 -0.10 -9.17 11.02
C LYS A 37 0.76 -9.71 9.89
N GLN A 38 0.61 -9.18 8.67
CA GLN A 38 1.44 -9.61 7.54
C GLN A 38 2.90 -9.21 7.69
N MET A 39 3.16 -8.03 8.25
CA MET A 39 4.51 -7.59 8.57
C MET A 39 5.21 -8.56 9.54
N LYS A 40 4.53 -8.98 10.62
CA LYS A 40 5.06 -9.98 11.57
C LYS A 40 5.37 -11.32 10.91
N VAL A 41 4.54 -11.77 9.97
CA VAL A 41 4.80 -12.99 9.19
C VAL A 41 6.08 -12.84 8.34
N MET A 42 6.24 -11.71 7.63
CA MET A 42 7.43 -11.46 6.81
C MET A 42 8.71 -11.38 7.67
N LEU A 43 8.65 -10.69 8.81
CA LEU A 43 9.77 -10.60 9.76
C LEU A 43 10.16 -11.98 10.31
N ALA A 44 9.18 -12.79 10.73
CA ALA A 44 9.44 -14.16 11.22
C ALA A 44 10.06 -15.08 10.15
N MET A 45 9.84 -14.80 8.88
CA MET A 45 10.45 -15.51 7.75
C MET A 45 11.84 -14.96 7.37
N ASN A 46 12.35 -13.96 8.09
CA ASN A 46 13.54 -13.19 7.73
C ASN A 46 13.46 -12.64 6.29
N ALA A 47 12.26 -12.19 5.89
CA ALA A 47 12.02 -11.59 4.60
C ALA A 47 12.19 -10.07 4.67
N SER A 48 12.82 -9.50 3.64
CA SER A 48 12.84 -8.04 3.45
C SER A 48 11.54 -7.58 2.80
N PHE A 49 11.12 -6.34 3.07
CA PHE A 49 9.97 -5.74 2.41
C PHE A 49 10.12 -4.23 2.26
N SER A 50 9.37 -3.64 1.33
CA SER A 50 9.25 -2.19 1.16
C SER A 50 7.79 -1.80 1.14
N PHE A 51 7.39 -0.81 1.95
CA PHE A 51 6.02 -0.31 1.97
C PHE A 51 5.69 0.48 0.70
N TYR A 52 4.62 0.10 0.02
CA TYR A 52 4.05 0.84 -1.10
C TYR A 52 2.61 1.27 -0.74
N MET A 53 2.34 2.48 -0.26
CA MET A 53 3.27 3.57 0.04
C MET A 53 3.50 3.69 1.54
N PHE A 54 4.70 4.09 1.94
CA PHE A 54 4.96 4.54 3.31
C PHE A 54 4.41 5.96 3.56
N HIS A 55 4.54 6.82 2.55
CA HIS A 55 3.92 8.13 2.42
C HIS A 55 3.61 8.29 0.94
N GLY A 56 2.35 8.57 0.59
CA GLY A 56 1.95 8.69 -0.80
C GLY A 56 1.96 10.14 -1.31
N GLY A 57 1.41 11.09 -0.54
CA GLY A 57 1.42 12.52 -0.88
C GLY A 57 0.30 12.91 -1.85
N THR A 58 0.62 13.69 -2.89
CA THR A 58 -0.37 14.30 -3.80
C THR A 58 0.04 14.19 -5.27
N ASN A 59 -0.91 13.83 -6.13
CA ASN A 59 -0.80 13.93 -7.59
C ASN A 59 -1.08 15.37 -8.06
N PHE A 60 -0.09 16.27 -7.95
CA PHE A 60 -0.28 17.68 -8.29
C PHE A 60 -0.58 17.95 -9.77
N GLY A 61 -1.46 18.91 -10.03
CA GLY A 61 -1.78 19.34 -11.39
C GLY A 61 -2.42 18.22 -12.20
N PHE A 62 -1.79 17.85 -13.33
CA PHE A 62 -2.30 16.83 -14.25
C PHE A 62 -1.47 15.54 -14.22
N THR A 63 -0.89 15.18 -13.07
CA THR A 63 -0.07 13.97 -12.93
C THR A 63 -0.85 12.74 -12.45
N SER A 64 -2.12 12.89 -12.08
CA SER A 64 -2.97 11.76 -11.65
C SER A 64 -3.13 10.73 -12.77
N GLY A 65 -3.00 9.45 -12.42
CA GLY A 65 -3.24 8.35 -13.34
C GLY A 65 -4.72 8.02 -13.51
N ALA A 66 -4.96 6.93 -14.24
CA ALA A 66 -6.26 6.30 -14.33
C ALA A 66 -6.09 4.80 -14.56
N ASN A 67 -7.09 4.04 -14.14
CA ASN A 67 -7.21 2.63 -14.46
C ASN A 67 -8.39 2.43 -15.42
N THR A 68 -8.43 1.30 -16.10
CA THR A 68 -9.63 0.84 -16.81
C THR A 68 -10.14 -0.42 -16.13
N ASN A 69 -11.45 -0.51 -15.97
CA ASN A 69 -12.12 -1.75 -15.61
C ASN A 69 -12.86 -2.24 -16.85
N ASP A 70 -12.08 -2.70 -17.83
CA ASP A 70 -12.60 -3.20 -19.09
C ASP A 70 -13.14 -4.61 -18.87
N THR A 71 -14.46 -4.69 -18.73
CA THR A 71 -15.18 -5.96 -18.79
C THR A 71 -15.64 -6.21 -20.23
N LYS A 72 -16.14 -7.41 -20.51
CA LYS A 72 -16.74 -7.71 -21.82
C LYS A 72 -18.00 -6.88 -22.09
N GLU A 73 -18.66 -6.37 -21.04
CA GLU A 73 -19.92 -5.63 -21.14
C GLU A 73 -19.79 -4.11 -20.96
N SER A 74 -18.70 -3.61 -20.38
CA SER A 74 -18.47 -2.17 -20.18
C SER A 74 -16.99 -1.81 -20.12
N ILE A 75 -16.65 -0.66 -20.70
CA ILE A 75 -15.36 0.03 -20.53
C ILE A 75 -15.57 1.08 -19.44
N GLY A 76 -15.03 0.83 -18.25
CA GLY A 76 -15.06 1.80 -17.15
C GLY A 76 -13.74 2.54 -17.05
N TYR A 77 -13.67 3.82 -17.45
CA TYR A 77 -12.52 4.67 -17.15
C TYR A 77 -12.59 5.12 -15.69
N LEU A 78 -11.57 4.78 -14.91
CA LEU A 78 -11.48 5.05 -13.47
C LEU A 78 -10.34 6.05 -13.23
N PRO A 79 -10.61 7.37 -13.27
CA PRO A 79 -9.60 8.37 -12.96
C PRO A 79 -9.26 8.34 -11.47
N GLN A 80 -7.97 8.38 -11.15
CA GLN A 80 -7.50 8.42 -9.77
C GLN A 80 -7.72 9.81 -9.14
N LEU A 81 -7.86 9.87 -7.82
CA LEU A 81 -7.94 11.14 -7.11
C LEU A 81 -6.63 11.93 -7.18
N THR A 82 -6.73 13.25 -6.97
CA THR A 82 -5.57 14.13 -6.75
C THR A 82 -4.84 13.74 -5.47
N SER A 83 -5.57 13.45 -4.39
CA SER A 83 -4.95 12.91 -3.17
C SER A 83 -4.33 11.55 -3.47
N TYR A 84 -3.08 11.38 -3.05
CA TYR A 84 -2.37 10.11 -3.07
C TYR A 84 -2.04 9.66 -1.65
N ASP A 85 -2.89 10.01 -0.66
CA ASP A 85 -2.76 9.60 0.74
C ASP A 85 -2.51 8.09 0.90
N TYR A 86 -3.20 7.30 0.05
CA TYR A 86 -3.07 5.85 -0.04
C TYR A 86 -3.53 5.09 1.21
N ASN A 87 -4.10 5.75 2.21
CA ASN A 87 -4.27 5.21 3.56
C ASN A 87 -2.92 4.71 4.12
N ALA A 88 -1.84 5.42 3.79
CA ALA A 88 -0.46 5.05 4.14
C ALA A 88 -0.16 5.26 5.63
N PRO A 89 1.00 4.77 6.13
CA PRO A 89 1.47 5.08 7.47
C PRO A 89 1.57 6.58 7.77
N LEU A 90 2.05 7.39 6.82
CA LEU A 90 1.95 8.85 6.88
C LEU A 90 0.84 9.30 5.93
N ASP A 91 0.00 10.22 6.39
CA ASP A 91 -1.07 10.77 5.56
C ASP A 91 -0.54 11.68 4.44
N GLU A 92 -1.44 12.24 3.63
CA GLU A 92 -1.10 13.15 2.51
C GLU A 92 -0.26 14.36 2.95
N ALA A 93 -0.49 14.90 4.15
CA ALA A 93 0.28 16.02 4.69
C ALA A 93 1.60 15.59 5.34
N GLY A 94 1.80 14.29 5.53
CA GLY A 94 2.96 13.70 6.17
C GLY A 94 2.79 13.47 7.68
N ASP A 95 1.59 13.62 8.21
CA ASP A 95 1.32 13.40 9.63
C ASP A 95 1.30 11.88 9.95
N PRO A 96 1.90 11.46 11.08
CA PRO A 96 1.87 10.07 11.49
C PRO A 96 0.47 9.59 11.85
N THR A 97 0.02 8.51 11.23
CA THR A 97 -1.26 7.86 11.55
C THR A 97 -1.12 6.82 12.66
N GLU A 98 -2.24 6.28 13.16
CA GLU A 98 -2.23 5.10 14.04
C GLU A 98 -1.45 3.93 13.42
N LYS A 99 -1.54 3.77 12.10
CA LYS A 99 -0.83 2.73 11.35
C LYS A 99 0.68 2.89 11.45
N TYR A 100 1.19 4.12 11.38
CA TYR A 100 2.61 4.41 11.60
C TYR A 100 3.07 3.95 12.98
N PHE A 101 2.33 4.32 14.05
CA PHE A 101 2.73 3.98 15.41
C PHE A 101 2.74 2.47 15.65
N GLN A 102 1.75 1.74 15.12
CA GLN A 102 1.68 0.29 15.24
C GLN A 102 2.77 -0.43 14.44
N ILE A 103 3.10 0.07 13.24
CA ILE A 103 4.24 -0.42 12.45
C ILE A 103 5.55 -0.19 13.21
N LYS A 104 5.77 1.02 13.72
CA LYS A 104 6.96 1.38 14.48
C LYS A 104 7.14 0.47 15.70
N GLN A 105 6.10 0.33 16.52
CA GLN A 105 6.13 -0.54 17.70
C GLN A 105 6.49 -1.99 17.31
N THR A 106 5.87 -2.52 16.26
CA THR A 106 6.14 -3.90 15.82
C THR A 106 7.58 -4.09 15.37
N LEU A 107 8.20 -3.08 14.73
CA LEU A 107 9.61 -3.14 14.33
C LEU A 107 10.56 -3.06 15.52
N GLU A 108 10.21 -2.34 16.59
CA GLU A 108 10.98 -2.27 17.84
C GLU A 108 10.95 -3.60 18.62
N GLU A 109 9.89 -4.41 18.42
CA GLU A 109 9.70 -5.72 19.05
C GLU A 109 10.29 -6.90 18.24
N ALA A 110 10.72 -6.68 17.00
CA ALA A 110 11.16 -7.71 16.05
C ALA A 110 12.63 -8.09 16.21
#